data_AF-A0A133UUZ2-F1
#
_entry.id   AF-A0A133UUZ2-F1
#
_cell.length_a   1.000
_cell.length_b   1.000
_cell.length_c   1.000
_cell.angle_alpha   90.00
_cell.angle_beta   90.00
_cell.angle_gamma   90.00
#
_symmetry.space_group_name_H-M   'P 1'
#
loop_
_entity.id
_entity.type
_entity.pdbx_description
1 polymer ?
#
loop_
_entity_poly.entity_id
_entity_poly.type
_entity_poly.pdbx_seq_one_letter_code
_entity_poly.pdbx_strand_id
1 'polypeptide(L)'
;MFKLLEEKGVDPPPGVKLRKDANTGLSPRGKAAKQFHDLGYEEWKEEHDYGKRWSVEGLFSAVKRCFGETVRATSPEGMFREVKRKFALYNWVASL
;
A
#
# COMPACT_ATOMS: atom_id res chain seq x y z
N MET A 1 -14.19 4.24 -1.34
CA MET A 1 -12.91 3.62 -0.95
C MET A 1 -13.09 2.20 -0.44
N PHE A 2 -13.61 1.96 0.78
CA PHE A 2 -13.76 0.59 1.33
C PHE A 2 -14.46 -0.41 0.39
N LYS A 3 -15.60 -0.01 -0.20
CA LYS A 3 -16.31 -0.82 -1.20
C LYS A 3 -15.43 -1.22 -2.40
N LEU A 4 -14.63 -0.28 -2.92
CA LEU A 4 -13.72 -0.54 -4.03
C LEU A 4 -12.60 -1.51 -3.62
N LEU A 5 -12.08 -1.40 -2.40
CA LEU A 5 -11.05 -2.32 -1.89
C LEU A 5 -11.59 -3.74 -1.75
N GLU A 6 -12.80 -3.89 -1.19
CA GLU A 6 -13.51 -5.17 -1.13
C GLU A 6 -13.74 -5.74 -2.54
N GLU A 7 -14.22 -4.93 -3.48
CA GLU A 7 -14.42 -5.33 -4.89
C GLU A 7 -13.11 -5.75 -5.58
N LYS A 8 -11.97 -5.18 -5.16
CA LYS A 8 -10.64 -5.55 -5.66
C LYS A 8 -10.02 -6.73 -4.92
N GLY A 9 -10.72 -7.32 -3.94
CA GLY A 9 -10.23 -8.43 -3.13
C GLY A 9 -9.07 -8.04 -2.21
N VAL A 10 -8.94 -6.76 -1.89
CA VAL A 10 -7.90 -6.26 -0.99
C VAL A 10 -8.40 -6.42 0.44
N ASP A 11 -8.02 -7.56 1.04
CA ASP A 11 -8.02 -7.79 2.48
C ASP A 11 -9.35 -7.47 3.19
N PRO A 12 -10.43 -8.26 3.01
CA PRO A 12 -11.76 -7.91 3.51
C PRO A 12 -11.99 -8.30 4.99
N PRO A 13 -12.45 -7.39 5.89
CA PRO A 13 -12.69 -5.95 5.69
C PRO A 13 -11.39 -5.16 5.50
N PRO A 14 -11.33 -4.17 4.57
CA PRO A 14 -10.07 -3.51 4.22
C PRO A 14 -9.25 -3.00 5.41
N GLY A 15 -7.97 -3.41 5.48
CA GLY A 15 -6.95 -3.01 6.47
C GLY A 15 -6.53 -1.53 6.47
N VAL A 16 -7.49 -0.62 6.31
CA VAL A 16 -7.30 0.84 6.39
C VAL A 16 -7.56 1.29 7.82
N LYS A 17 -6.51 1.74 8.51
CA LYS A 17 -6.62 2.19 9.91
C LYS A 17 -7.68 3.27 10.06
N LEU A 18 -8.67 2.99 10.90
CA LEU A 18 -9.72 3.92 11.29
C LEU A 18 -9.40 4.56 12.66
N ARG A 19 -10.12 5.63 12.99
CA ARG A 19 -10.02 6.21 14.33
C ARG A 19 -10.72 5.28 15.33
N LYS A 20 -10.28 5.32 16.60
CA LYS A 20 -10.85 4.53 17.70
C LYS A 20 -12.34 4.80 17.99
N ASP A 21 -12.85 5.91 17.50
CA ASP A 21 -14.22 6.41 17.65
C ASP A 21 -15.00 6.36 16.32
N ALA A 22 -14.54 5.57 15.35
CA ALA A 22 -15.20 5.48 14.06
C ALA A 22 -16.58 4.83 14.17
N ASN A 23 -17.59 5.45 13.56
CA ASN A 23 -18.95 4.90 13.56
C ASN A 23 -19.00 3.51 12.89
N THR A 24 -19.54 2.54 13.62
CA THR A 24 -19.83 1.19 13.13
C THR A 24 -21.13 1.16 12.32
N GLY A 25 -21.33 0.13 11.50
CA GLY A 25 -22.58 -0.04 10.75
C GLY A 25 -22.49 -1.10 9.67
N LEU A 26 -23.54 -1.22 8.84
CA LEU A 26 -23.63 -2.24 7.79
C LEU A 26 -22.85 -1.91 6.51
N SER A 27 -22.42 -0.66 6.34
CA SER A 27 -21.58 -0.27 5.21
C SER A 27 -20.20 -0.96 5.29
N PRO A 28 -19.49 -1.18 4.18
CA PRO A 28 -18.12 -1.72 4.18
C PRO A 28 -17.18 -1.03 5.18
N ARG A 29 -17.23 0.31 5.23
CA ARG A 29 -16.47 1.10 6.22
C ARG A 29 -16.94 0.84 7.65
N GLY A 30 -18.25 0.72 7.87
CA GLY A 30 -18.84 0.45 9.18
C GLY A 30 -18.51 -0.95 9.71
N LYS A 31 -18.38 -1.94 8.81
CA LYS A 31 -17.91 -3.30 9.14
C LYS A 31 -16.43 -3.30 9.50
N ALA A 32 -15.60 -2.61 8.73
CA ALA A 32 -14.18 -2.43 9.07
C ALA A 32 -13.98 -1.69 10.40
N ALA A 33 -14.81 -0.66 10.68
CA ALA A 33 -14.80 0.02 11.98
C ALA A 33 -15.18 -0.93 13.12
N LYS A 34 -16.19 -1.77 12.91
CA LYS A 34 -16.62 -2.77 13.88
C LYS A 34 -15.50 -3.78 14.19
N GLN A 35 -14.88 -4.35 13.17
CA GLN A 35 -13.73 -5.25 13.34
C GLN A 35 -12.58 -4.57 14.09
N PHE A 36 -12.23 -3.34 13.73
CA PHE A 36 -11.18 -2.57 14.41
C PHE A 36 -11.49 -2.37 15.90
N HIS A 37 -12.75 -2.16 16.27
CA HIS A 37 -13.17 -2.02 17.65
C HIS A 37 -13.18 -3.36 18.40
N ASP A 38 -13.63 -4.42 17.74
CA ASP A 38 -13.77 -5.76 18.33
C ASP A 38 -12.38 -6.37 18.66
N LEU A 39 -11.40 -6.19 17.78
CA LEU A 39 -10.02 -6.71 17.96
C LEU A 39 -9.10 -5.77 18.74
N GLY A 40 -9.36 -4.46 18.71
CA GLY A 40 -8.41 -3.46 19.16
C GLY A 40 -7.18 -3.34 18.25
N TYR A 41 -6.26 -2.42 18.58
CA TYR A 41 -5.22 -2.01 17.63
C TYR A 41 -4.16 -3.09 17.33
N GLU A 42 -3.65 -3.79 18.34
CA GLU A 42 -2.53 -4.73 18.13
C GLU A 42 -2.96 -5.99 17.37
N GLU A 43 -4.08 -6.61 17.73
CA GLU A 43 -4.60 -7.78 17.03
C GLU A 43 -5.05 -7.42 15.60
N TRP A 44 -5.76 -6.30 15.42
CA TRP A 44 -6.11 -5.81 14.09
C TRP A 44 -4.87 -5.52 13.22
N LYS A 45 -3.80 -4.98 13.82
CA LYS A 45 -2.55 -4.70 13.11
C LYS A 45 -1.88 -5.99 12.65
N GLU A 46 -1.91 -7.05 13.45
CA GLU A 46 -1.39 -8.36 13.07
C GLU A 46 -2.22 -9.01 11.97
N GLU A 47 -3.55 -9.02 12.09
CA GLU A 47 -4.46 -9.62 11.10
C GLU A 47 -4.31 -8.99 9.71
N HIS A 48 -4.16 -7.66 9.65
CA HIS A 48 -4.02 -6.91 8.39
C HIS A 48 -2.57 -6.65 7.98
N ASP A 49 -1.58 -7.25 8.67
CA ASP A 49 -0.17 -6.99 8.43
C ASP A 49 0.19 -5.49 8.39
N TYR A 50 -0.52 -4.71 9.20
CA TYR A 50 -0.47 -3.25 9.14
C TYR A 50 0.89 -2.74 9.61
N GLY A 51 1.48 -1.88 8.79
CA GLY A 51 2.83 -1.35 9.02
C GLY A 51 3.87 -1.86 8.02
N LYS A 52 3.58 -2.94 7.28
CA LYS A 52 4.47 -3.40 6.18
C LYS A 52 4.56 -2.40 5.01
N ARG A 53 3.61 -1.46 4.87
CA ARG A 53 3.63 -0.42 3.82
C ARG A 53 4.91 0.43 3.83
N TRP A 54 5.49 0.66 4.99
CA TRP A 54 6.69 1.49 5.12
C TRP A 54 7.89 0.92 4.34
N SER A 55 8.01 -0.41 4.22
CA SER A 55 9.10 -1.02 3.43
C SER A 55 8.99 -0.69 1.94
N VAL A 56 7.76 -0.70 1.41
CA VAL A 56 7.46 -0.37 0.01
C VAL A 56 7.66 1.13 -0.25
N GLU A 57 7.21 2.00 0.65
CA GLU A 57 7.43 3.45 0.55
C GLU A 57 8.94 3.79 0.63
N GLY A 58 9.68 3.09 1.48
CA GLY A 58 11.12 3.18 1.58
C GLY A 58 11.82 2.80 0.28
N LEU A 59 11.43 1.68 -0.35
CA LEU A 59 11.93 1.26 -1.66
C LEU A 59 11.68 2.34 -2.71
N PHE A 60 10.45 2.86 -2.80
CA PHE A 60 10.12 3.93 -3.75
C PHE A 60 10.97 5.18 -3.53
N SER A 61 11.13 5.60 -2.27
CA SER A 61 11.99 6.74 -1.91
C SER A 61 13.44 6.52 -2.35
N ALA A 62 13.98 5.32 -2.13
CA ALA A 62 15.36 5.01 -2.46
C ALA A 62 15.60 4.98 -3.98
N VAL A 63 14.72 4.33 -4.74
CA VAL A 63 14.79 4.32 -6.21
C VAL A 63 14.76 5.75 -6.77
N LYS A 64 13.87 6.59 -6.26
CA LYS A 64 13.76 8.00 -6.66
C LYS A 64 15.01 8.82 -6.29
N ARG A 65 15.62 8.57 -5.13
CA ARG A 65 16.89 9.20 -4.75
C ARG A 65 18.04 8.80 -5.68
N CYS A 66 18.09 7.53 -6.10
CA CYS A 66 19.14 7.03 -6.99
C CYS A 66 18.98 7.48 -8.45
N PHE A 67 17.74 7.49 -8.98
CA PHE A 67 17.51 7.66 -10.43
C PHE A 67 16.67 8.89 -10.80
N GLY A 68 16.28 9.70 -9.81
CA GLY A 68 15.32 10.79 -9.98
C GLY A 68 13.87 10.30 -10.11
N GLU A 69 12.95 11.25 -10.02
CA GLU A 69 11.50 10.99 -10.08
C GLU A 69 10.91 11.06 -11.49
N THR A 70 11.70 11.47 -12.48
CA THR A 70 11.27 11.68 -13.87
C THR A 70 11.80 10.59 -14.79
N VAL A 71 11.23 10.51 -15.99
CA VAL A 71 11.71 9.66 -17.09
C VAL A 71 12.07 10.53 -18.28
N ARG A 72 13.00 10.07 -19.12
CA ARG A 72 13.40 10.80 -20.34
C ARG A 72 12.63 10.31 -21.57
N ALA A 73 12.12 9.09 -21.54
CA ALA A 73 11.32 8.55 -22.64
C ALA A 73 10.04 9.38 -22.87
N THR A 74 9.68 9.59 -24.13
CA THR A 74 8.50 10.39 -24.52
C THR A 74 7.28 9.56 -24.89
N SER A 75 7.46 8.29 -25.28
CA SER A 75 6.33 7.36 -25.50
C SER A 75 5.93 6.66 -24.19
N PRO A 76 4.63 6.38 -23.97
CA PRO A 76 4.17 5.67 -22.76
C PRO A 76 4.88 4.33 -22.54
N GLU A 77 5.07 3.53 -23.59
CA GLU A 77 5.75 2.24 -23.51
C GLU A 77 7.23 2.42 -23.12
N GLY A 78 7.87 3.47 -23.65
CA GLY A 78 9.22 3.85 -23.31
C GLY A 78 9.34 4.25 -21.84
N MET A 79 8.39 5.04 -21.33
CA MET A 79 8.33 5.45 -19.92
C MET A 79 8.19 4.25 -19.00
N PHE A 80 7.25 3.33 -19.29
CA PHE A 80 7.09 2.10 -18.51
C PHE A 80 8.36 1.23 -18.53
N ARG A 81 9.02 1.11 -19.69
CA ARG A 81 10.28 0.35 -19.80
C ARG A 81 11.41 1.00 -19.01
N GLU A 82 11.51 2.33 -19.02
CA GLU A 82 12.52 3.07 -18.24
C GLU A 82 12.29 2.88 -16.74
N VAL A 83 11.06 3.03 -16.26
CA VAL A 83 10.71 2.78 -14.86
C VAL A 83 11.05 1.35 -14.47
N LYS A 84 10.63 0.33 -15.22
CA LYS A 84 10.95 -1.08 -14.94
C LYS A 84 12.45 -1.31 -14.80
N ARG A 85 13.27 -0.70 -15.67
CA ARG A 85 14.74 -0.81 -15.60
C ARG A 85 15.31 -0.15 -14.35
N LYS A 86 14.82 1.03 -13.95
CA LYS A 86 15.26 1.71 -12.70
C LYS A 86 15.04 0.82 -11.47
N PHE A 87 13.86 0.23 -11.35
CA PHE A 87 13.54 -0.67 -10.23
C PHE A 87 14.35 -1.98 -10.30
N ALA A 88 14.47 -2.60 -11.47
CA ALA A 88 15.26 -3.83 -11.63
C ALA A 88 16.74 -3.61 -11.27
N LEU A 89 17.32 -2.49 -11.71
CA LEU A 89 18.71 -2.15 -11.40
C LEU A 89 18.90 -1.84 -9.91
N TYR A 90 17.97 -1.10 -9.29
CA TYR A 90 18.01 -0.86 -7.84
C TYR A 90 17.98 -2.17 -7.06
N ASN A 91 17.03 -3.06 -7.39
CA ASN A 91 16.88 -4.35 -6.72
C ASN A 91 18.13 -5.23 -6.89
N TRP A 92 18.73 -5.23 -8.08
CA TRP A 92 19.98 -5.95 -8.31
C TRP A 92 21.10 -5.43 -7.42
N VAL A 93 21.34 -4.11 -7.39
CA VAL A 93 22.37 -3.49 -6.55
C VAL A 93 22.11 -3.70 -5.06
N ALA A 94 20.86 -3.59 -4.62
CA ALA A 94 20.48 -3.78 -3.21
C ALA A 94 20.53 -5.24 -2.74
N SER A 95 20.67 -6.20 -3.65
CA SER A 95 20.76 -7.64 -3.35
C SER A 95 22.18 -8.19 -3.44
N LEU A 96 23.17 -7.35 -3.75
CA LEU A 96 24.60 -7.66 -3.68
C LEU A 96 25.11 -7.49 -2.25
#